data_AF-A0A6J1X2Q3-F1
#
_entry.id   AF-A0A6J1X2Q3-F1
#
_cell.length_a   1.000
_cell.length_b   1.000
_cell.length_c   1.000
_cell.angle_alpha   90.00
_cell.angle_beta   90.00
_cell.angle_gamma   90.00
#
_symmetry.space_group_name_H-M   'P 1'
#
loop_
_entity.id
_entity.type
_entity.pdbx_description
1 polymer ?
#
loop_
_entity_poly.entity_id
_entity_poly.type
_entity_poly.pdbx_seq_one_letter_code
_entity_poly.pdbx_strand_id
1 'polypeptide(L)'
;MYNNKIRIHDRTNAFSFALQGNRENLGIVLNFLYDNFEEIRETYGGGDRLNVVISSLSTYLTNITDIETFQNWSYTNQLALGESFSSALSVVQSALNNLNWGSNNVVAIYSSLLQRGAATSIAVSLTLLLVALSAHIFN
;
A
#
# COMPACT_ATOMS: atom_id res chain seq x y z
N MET A 1 -4.22 18.55 -17.56
CA MET A 1 -5.38 18.27 -16.68
C MET A 1 -6.16 19.54 -16.29
N TYR A 2 -6.83 20.16 -17.27
CA TYR A 2 -7.81 21.23 -17.01
C TYR A 2 -9.23 20.66 -16.91
N ASN A 3 -9.41 19.62 -16.08
CA ASN A 3 -10.74 19.06 -15.83
C ASN A 3 -11.38 19.76 -14.62
N ASN A 4 -12.43 20.53 -14.89
CA ASN A 4 -13.17 21.30 -13.89
C ASN A 4 -14.13 20.44 -13.07
N LYS A 5 -14.28 19.15 -13.39
CA LYS A 5 -15.16 18.21 -12.67
C LYS A 5 -14.58 17.76 -11.32
N ILE A 6 -13.27 17.84 -11.14
CA ILE A 6 -12.59 17.49 -9.88
C ILE A 6 -11.90 18.74 -9.34
N ARG A 7 -12.29 19.15 -8.13
CA ARG A 7 -11.72 20.32 -7.44
C ARG A 7 -10.25 20.07 -7.17
N ILE A 8 -9.40 21.09 -7.25
CA ILE A 8 -7.94 20.96 -7.07
C ILE A 8 -7.58 20.22 -5.77
N HIS A 9 -8.26 20.49 -4.65
CA HIS A 9 -8.01 19.81 -3.38
C HIS A 9 -8.41 18.32 -3.38
N ASP A 10 -9.31 17.90 -4.26
CA ASP A 10 -9.74 16.51 -4.39
C ASP A 10 -8.82 15.70 -5.32
N ARG A 11 -8.03 16.38 -6.17
CA ARG A 11 -7.17 15.70 -7.16
C ARG A 11 -6.07 14.88 -6.50
N THR A 12 -5.48 15.36 -5.40
CA THR A 12 -4.51 14.56 -4.62
C THR A 12 -5.16 13.39 -3.91
N ASN A 13 -6.41 13.54 -3.46
CA ASN A 13 -7.15 12.42 -2.84
C ASN A 13 -7.49 11.33 -3.86
N ALA A 14 -7.79 11.72 -5.10
CA ALA A 14 -8.07 10.77 -6.18
C ALA A 14 -6.88 9.82 -6.44
N PHE A 15 -5.64 10.29 -6.31
CA PHE A 15 -4.44 9.42 -6.39
C PHE A 15 -4.44 8.36 -5.30
N SER A 16 -4.61 8.78 -4.04
CA SER A 16 -4.67 7.85 -2.91
C SER A 16 -5.82 6.85 -3.05
N PHE A 17 -6.97 7.26 -3.59
CA PHE A 17 -8.10 6.35 -3.82
C PHE A 17 -7.86 5.39 -4.99
N ALA A 18 -7.21 5.84 -6.05
CA ALA A 18 -6.84 4.96 -7.17
C ALA A 18 -5.94 3.80 -6.71
N LEU A 19 -5.05 4.06 -5.73
CA LEU A 19 -4.18 3.06 -5.11
C LEU A 19 -4.93 2.15 -4.11
N GLN A 20 -5.82 2.71 -3.29
CA GLN A 20 -6.56 1.95 -2.27
C GLN A 20 -7.59 0.97 -2.86
N GLY A 21 -8.20 1.33 -3.98
CA GLY A 21 -9.32 0.56 -4.54
C GLY A 21 -8.92 -0.77 -5.19
N ASN A 22 -7.74 -0.84 -5.82
CA ASN A 22 -7.22 -2.05 -6.44
C ASN A 22 -5.69 -1.99 -6.53
N ARG A 23 -4.99 -3.01 -6.02
CA ARG A 23 -3.52 -3.12 -6.10
C ARG A 23 -3.01 -3.17 -7.54
N GLU A 24 -3.80 -3.71 -8.48
CA GLU A 24 -3.45 -3.76 -9.90
C GLU A 24 -3.37 -2.36 -10.54
N ASN A 25 -3.98 -1.35 -9.91
CA ASN A 25 -3.91 0.02 -10.40
C ASN A 25 -2.52 0.65 -10.19
N LEU A 26 -1.63 0.04 -9.41
CA LEU A 26 -0.31 0.60 -9.13
C LEU A 26 0.43 0.99 -10.42
N GLY A 27 0.47 0.09 -11.41
CA GLY A 27 1.14 0.36 -12.69
C GLY A 27 0.52 1.56 -13.43
N ILE A 28 -0.81 1.68 -13.41
CA ILE A 28 -1.53 2.81 -14.02
C ILE A 28 -1.19 4.11 -13.30
N VAL A 29 -1.19 4.10 -11.96
CA VAL A 29 -0.89 5.29 -11.15
C VAL A 29 0.57 5.72 -11.31
N LEU A 30 1.51 4.77 -11.36
CA LEU A 30 2.92 5.05 -11.60
C LEU A 30 3.13 5.67 -12.97
N ASN A 31 2.59 5.07 -14.04
CA ASN A 31 2.68 5.64 -15.39
C ASN A 31 2.07 7.05 -15.42
N PHE A 32 0.92 7.22 -14.79
CA PHE A 32 0.28 8.53 -14.71
C PHE A 32 1.18 9.56 -14.00
N LEU A 33 1.80 9.21 -12.88
CA LEU A 33 2.76 10.09 -12.21
C LEU A 33 3.96 10.39 -13.11
N TYR A 34 4.56 9.37 -13.72
CA TYR A 34 5.77 9.50 -14.54
C TYR A 34 5.55 10.45 -15.72
N ASP A 35 4.40 10.34 -16.37
CA ASP A 35 4.07 11.13 -17.55
C ASP A 35 3.62 12.56 -17.21
N ASN A 36 3.20 12.83 -15.97
CA ASN A 36 2.49 14.07 -15.62
C ASN A 36 3.02 14.81 -14.37
N PHE A 37 4.14 14.42 -13.77
CA PHE A 37 4.61 15.03 -12.51
C PHE A 37 4.84 16.54 -12.60
N GLU A 38 5.31 17.06 -13.74
CA GLU A 38 5.47 18.50 -13.97
C GLU A 38 4.11 19.21 -13.98
N GLU A 39 3.14 18.67 -14.70
CA GLU A 39 1.78 19.21 -14.73
C GLU A 39 1.10 19.13 -13.36
N ILE A 40 1.31 18.04 -12.61
CA ILE A 40 0.80 17.89 -11.24
C ILE A 40 1.37 19.02 -10.37
N ARG A 41 2.69 19.26 -10.43
CA ARG A 41 3.33 20.34 -9.68
C ARG A 41 2.71 21.70 -10.02
N GLU A 42 2.54 22.00 -11.30
CA GLU A 42 2.07 23.31 -11.75
C GLU A 42 0.57 23.53 -11.49
N THR A 43 -0.25 22.50 -11.69
CA THR A 43 -1.70 22.66 -11.74
C THR A 43 -2.43 22.23 -10.46
N TYR A 44 -1.78 21.46 -9.57
CA TYR A 44 -2.45 20.91 -8.38
C TYR A 44 -2.16 21.70 -7.11
N GLY A 45 -1.32 22.73 -7.19
CA GLY A 45 -0.96 23.60 -6.06
C GLY A 45 0.49 23.45 -5.60
N GLY A 46 1.43 23.19 -6.52
CA GLY A 46 2.87 23.27 -6.25
C GLY A 46 3.52 21.94 -5.85
N GLY A 47 4.79 22.05 -5.44
CA GLY A 47 5.62 20.93 -4.99
C GLY A 47 5.01 20.16 -3.81
N ASP A 48 4.33 20.86 -2.89
CA ASP A 48 3.66 20.22 -1.74
C ASP A 48 2.63 19.16 -2.18
N ARG A 49 1.93 19.42 -3.28
CA ARG A 49 0.88 18.52 -3.79
C ARG A 49 1.49 17.34 -4.53
N LEU A 50 2.59 17.58 -5.24
CA LEU A 50 3.40 16.51 -5.80
C LEU A 50 3.99 15.61 -4.69
N ASN A 51 4.46 16.19 -3.58
CA ASN A 51 4.98 15.45 -2.42
C ASN A 51 3.92 14.51 -1.82
N VAL A 52 2.68 14.97 -1.70
CA VAL A 52 1.56 14.14 -1.23
C VAL A 52 1.31 12.98 -2.17
N VAL A 53 1.28 13.24 -3.49
CA VAL A 53 1.09 12.19 -4.51
C VAL A 53 2.21 11.16 -4.44
N ILE A 54 3.47 11.60 -4.42
CA ILE A 54 4.64 10.72 -4.32
C ILE A 54 4.57 9.88 -3.04
N SER A 55 4.34 10.52 -1.90
CA SER A 55 4.33 9.86 -0.58
C SER A 55 3.26 8.77 -0.46
N SER A 56 2.16 8.91 -1.19
CA SER A 56 1.08 7.92 -1.20
C SER A 56 1.53 6.54 -1.71
N LEU A 57 2.60 6.46 -2.51
CA LEU A 57 3.10 5.22 -3.11
C LEU A 57 3.81 4.28 -2.12
N SER A 58 4.28 4.79 -0.99
CA SER A 58 5.15 4.07 -0.01
C SER A 58 4.59 2.73 0.47
N THR A 59 3.26 2.58 0.55
CA THR A 59 2.60 1.36 1.04
C THR A 59 2.25 0.38 -0.08
N TYR A 60 2.38 0.80 -1.34
CA TYR A 60 1.94 0.02 -2.51
C TYR A 60 3.11 -0.58 -3.29
N LEU A 61 4.30 0.03 -3.22
CA LEU A 61 5.55 -0.55 -3.72
C LEU A 61 5.96 -1.74 -2.85
N THR A 62 5.45 -2.93 -3.20
CA THR A 62 5.52 -4.14 -2.37
C THR A 62 6.42 -5.24 -2.93
N ASN A 63 7.04 -5.01 -4.09
CA ASN A 63 8.03 -5.90 -4.68
C ASN A 63 9.26 -5.09 -5.12
N ILE A 64 10.40 -5.77 -5.23
CA ILE A 64 11.68 -5.11 -5.49
C ILE A 64 11.73 -4.47 -6.89
N THR A 65 11.10 -5.07 -7.89
CA THR A 65 11.10 -4.58 -9.27
C THR A 65 10.42 -3.21 -9.39
N ASP A 66 9.27 -3.03 -8.75
CA ASP A 66 8.56 -1.74 -8.74
C ASP A 66 9.34 -0.68 -7.96
N ILE A 67 9.99 -1.07 -6.87
CA ILE A 67 10.84 -0.17 -6.07
C ILE A 67 12.02 0.33 -6.89
N GLU A 68 12.75 -0.57 -7.57
CA GLU A 68 13.88 -0.23 -8.41
C GLU A 68 13.46 0.62 -9.60
N THR A 69 12.32 0.31 -10.22
CA THR A 69 11.77 1.10 -11.33
C THR A 69 11.46 2.53 -10.88
N PHE A 70 10.78 2.68 -9.74
CA PHE A 70 10.47 3.98 -9.16
C PHE A 70 11.72 4.75 -8.75
N GLN A 71 12.71 4.07 -8.17
CA GLN A 71 13.99 4.66 -7.80
C GLN A 71 14.73 5.18 -9.03
N ASN A 72 14.86 4.36 -10.08
CA ASN A 72 15.51 4.75 -11.32
C ASN A 72 14.83 5.96 -11.96
N TRP A 73 13.50 5.94 -12.08
CA TRP A 73 12.74 7.08 -12.56
C TRP A 73 13.01 8.34 -11.74
N SER A 74 13.06 8.22 -10.40
CA SER A 74 13.31 9.35 -9.50
C SER A 74 14.69 9.96 -9.73
N TYR A 75 15.73 9.14 -9.89
CA TYR A 75 17.08 9.63 -10.17
C TYR A 75 17.21 10.24 -11.57
N THR A 76 16.60 9.64 -12.59
CA THR A 76 16.56 10.20 -13.95
C THR A 76 15.91 11.59 -13.97
N ASN A 77 14.88 11.80 -13.15
CA ASN A 77 14.13 13.04 -13.10
C ASN A 77 14.54 13.95 -11.92
N GLN A 78 15.68 13.71 -11.27
CA GLN A 78 16.08 14.40 -10.04
C GLN A 78 15.99 15.93 -10.15
N LEU A 79 16.52 16.51 -11.23
CA LEU A 79 16.50 17.96 -11.44
C LEU A 79 15.07 18.49 -11.64
N ALA A 80 14.26 17.77 -12.41
CA ALA A 80 12.89 18.16 -12.68
C ALA A 80 11.98 18.00 -11.45
N LEU A 81 12.25 17.02 -10.59
CA LEU A 81 11.55 16.81 -9.32
C LEU A 81 11.87 17.91 -8.30
N GLY A 82 13.06 18.50 -8.35
CA GLY A 82 13.47 19.57 -7.43
C GLY A 82 13.32 19.15 -5.96
N GLU A 83 12.61 19.94 -5.16
CA GLU A 83 12.39 19.68 -3.73
C GLU A 83 11.64 18.35 -3.48
N SER A 84 10.81 17.92 -4.43
CA SER A 84 10.04 16.67 -4.34
C SER A 84 10.89 15.41 -4.48
N PHE A 85 12.14 15.53 -4.94
CA PHE A 85 13.06 14.40 -5.03
C PHE A 85 13.30 13.75 -3.66
N SER A 86 13.39 14.56 -2.60
CA SER A 86 13.54 14.07 -1.22
C SER A 86 12.36 13.19 -0.77
N SER A 87 11.14 13.51 -1.21
CA SER A 87 9.95 12.71 -0.94
C SER A 87 10.01 11.37 -1.68
N ALA A 88 10.52 11.36 -2.92
CA ALA A 88 10.69 10.13 -3.68
C ALA A 88 11.71 9.18 -3.02
N LEU A 89 12.85 9.71 -2.55
CA LEU A 89 13.82 8.90 -1.80
C LEU A 89 13.23 8.35 -0.49
N SER A 90 12.42 9.15 0.21
CA SER A 90 11.74 8.71 1.43
C SER A 90 10.78 7.54 1.14
N VAL A 91 10.05 7.60 0.01
CA VAL A 91 9.17 6.52 -0.46
C VAL A 91 9.94 5.23 -0.73
N VAL A 92 11.08 5.31 -1.43
CA VAL A 92 11.95 4.16 -1.70
C VAL A 92 12.40 3.52 -0.38
N GLN A 93 12.88 4.33 0.56
CA GLN A 93 13.33 3.84 1.87
C GLN A 93 12.19 3.17 2.65
N SER A 94 11.00 3.79 2.68
CA SER A 94 9.82 3.21 3.33
C SER A 94 9.40 1.89 2.69
N ALA A 95 9.39 1.81 1.36
CA ALA A 95 9.04 0.59 0.63
C ALA A 95 10.03 -0.55 0.93
N LEU A 96 11.33 -0.27 0.92
CA LEU A 96 12.38 -1.24 1.30
C LEU A 96 12.22 -1.70 2.74
N ASN A 97 11.96 -0.78 3.67
CA ASN A 97 11.72 -1.12 5.07
C ASN A 97 10.48 -2.00 5.24
N ASN A 98 9.40 -1.70 4.53
CA ASN A 98 8.17 -2.48 4.53
C ASN A 98 8.40 -3.90 3.96
N LEU A 99 9.15 -4.01 2.86
CA LEU A 99 9.51 -5.29 2.25
C LEU A 99 10.38 -6.15 3.18
N ASN A 100 11.37 -5.53 3.84
CA ASN A 100 12.21 -6.21 4.82
C ASN A 100 11.41 -6.66 6.05
N TRP A 101 10.56 -5.77 6.59
CA TRP A 101 9.67 -6.13 7.70
C TRP A 101 8.74 -7.29 7.31
N GLY A 102 8.13 -7.23 6.12
CA GLY A 102 7.28 -8.30 5.59
C GLY A 102 8.02 -9.63 5.52
N SER A 103 9.21 -9.64 4.91
CA SER A 103 10.04 -10.83 4.78
C SER A 103 10.41 -11.46 6.12
N ASN A 104 10.73 -10.63 7.13
CA ASN A 104 11.14 -11.11 8.45
C ASN A 104 9.96 -11.61 9.31
N ASN A 105 8.75 -11.13 9.06
CA ASN A 105 7.58 -11.41 9.91
C ASN A 105 6.57 -12.37 9.27
N VAL A 106 6.63 -12.61 7.96
CA VAL A 106 5.62 -13.41 7.23
C VAL A 106 5.46 -14.83 7.80
N VAL A 107 6.57 -15.50 8.15
CA VAL A 107 6.54 -16.86 8.70
C VAL A 107 5.85 -16.89 10.07
N ALA A 108 6.17 -15.93 10.94
CA ALA A 108 5.59 -15.83 12.28
C ALA A 108 4.09 -15.49 12.22
N ILE A 109 3.70 -14.56 11.34
CA ILE A 109 2.30 -14.19 11.10
C ILE A 109 1.53 -15.39 10.55
N TYR A 110 2.06 -16.05 9.53
CA TYR A 110 1.43 -17.22 8.92
C TYR A 110 1.24 -18.35 9.94
N SER A 111 2.27 -18.66 10.72
CA SER A 111 2.20 -19.68 11.77
C SER A 111 1.14 -19.33 12.84
N SER A 112 1.08 -18.07 13.26
CA SER A 112 0.09 -17.59 14.22
C SER A 112 -1.34 -17.67 13.68
N LEU A 113 -1.55 -17.37 12.39
CA LEU A 113 -2.85 -17.50 11.74
C LEU A 113 -3.30 -18.97 11.64
N LEU A 114 -2.40 -19.89 11.28
CA LEU A 114 -2.69 -21.33 11.26
C LEU A 114 -3.07 -21.84 12.65
N GLN A 115 -2.32 -21.44 13.69
CA GLN A 115 -2.63 -21.82 15.07
C GLN A 115 -3.99 -21.28 15.52
N ARG A 116 -4.33 -20.03 15.19
CA ARG A 116 -5.65 -19.46 15.52
C ARG A 116 -6.79 -20.16 14.79
N GLY A 117 -6.65 -20.40 13.48
CA GLY A 117 -7.64 -21.15 12.70
C GLY A 117 -7.85 -22.57 13.23
N ALA A 118 -6.76 -23.27 13.58
CA ALA A 118 -6.82 -24.60 14.16
C ALA A 118 -7.40 -24.60 15.59
N ALA A 119 -7.00 -23.66 16.44
CA ALA A 119 -7.46 -23.57 17.83
C ALA A 119 -8.96 -23.27 17.91
N THR A 120 -9.49 -22.37 17.07
CA THR A 120 -10.93 -22.13 16.98
C THR A 120 -11.69 -23.39 16.55
N SER A 121 -11.14 -24.15 15.59
CA SER A 121 -11.75 -25.40 15.10
C SER A 121 -11.78 -26.50 16.17
N ILE A 122 -10.69 -26.68 16.91
CA ILE A 122 -10.57 -27.70 17.96
C ILE A 122 -11.44 -27.34 19.17
N ALA A 123 -11.44 -26.07 19.60
CA ALA A 123 -12.26 -25.62 20.72
C ALA A 123 -13.76 -25.86 20.45
N VAL A 124 -14.26 -25.50 19.26
CA VAL A 124 -15.66 -25.76 18.89
C VAL A 124 -15.97 -27.26 18.89
N SER A 125 -15.07 -28.10 18.37
CA SER A 125 -15.24 -29.56 18.32
C SER A 125 -15.30 -30.18 19.72
N LEU A 126 -14.39 -29.79 20.63
CA LEU A 126 -14.38 -30.26 22.02
C LEU A 126 -15.61 -29.78 22.80
N THR A 127 -16.05 -28.55 22.56
CA THR A 127 -17.23 -27.99 23.23
C THR A 127 -18.50 -28.72 22.78
N LEU A 128 -18.65 -28.99 21.48
CA LEU A 128 -19.74 -29.81 20.94
C LEU A 128 -19.72 -31.23 21.51
N LEU A 129 -18.53 -31.84 21.62
CA LEU A 129 -18.39 -33.18 22.18
C LEU A 129 -18.78 -33.21 23.68
N LEU A 130 -18.37 -32.20 24.45
CA LEU A 130 -18.74 -32.05 25.85
C LEU A 130 -20.25 -31.81 26.04
N VAL A 131 -20.86 -31.00 25.17
CA VAL A 131 -22.32 -30.75 25.17
C VAL A 131 -23.10 -32.00 24.78
N ALA A 132 -22.62 -32.77 23.80
CA ALA A 132 -23.24 -34.04 23.41
C ALA A 132 -23.13 -35.09 24.53
N LEU A 133 -21.98 -35.18 25.20
CA LEU A 133 -21.78 -36.07 26.34
C LEU A 133 -22.67 -35.71 27.54
N SER A 134 -22.79 -34.41 27.86
CA SER A 134 -23.68 -33.99 28.95
C SER A 134 -25.15 -34.27 28.62
N ALA A 135 -25.59 -33.99 27.39
CA ALA A 135 -26.95 -34.30 26.96
C ALA A 135 -27.28 -35.81 26.95
N HIS A 136 -26.28 -36.68 26.80
CA HIS A 136 -26.47 -38.14 26.88
C HIS A 136 -26.53 -38.65 28.32
N ILE A 137 -25.78 -38.07 29.25
CA ILE A 137 -25.76 -38.47 30.67
C ILE A 137 -27.05 -38.05 31.40
N PHE A 138 -27.71 -36.98 30.95
CA PHE A 138 -28.94 -36.45 31.55
C PHE A 138 -30.24 -36.91 30.85
N ASN A 139 -30.17 -37.89 29.94
CA ASN A 139 -31.30 -38.65 29.38
C ASN A 139 -31.26 -40.09 29.89
#